data_AF-A0A0M2K8S1-F1
#
_entry.id   AF-A0A0M2K8S1-F1
#
_cell.length_a   1.000
_cell.length_b   1.000
_cell.length_c   1.000
_cell.angle_alpha   90.00
_cell.angle_beta   90.00
_cell.angle_gamma   90.00
#
_symmetry.space_group_name_H-M   'P 1'
#
loop_
_entity.id
_entity.type
_entity.pdbx_description
1 polymer ?
#
loop_
_entity_poly.entity_id
_entity_poly.type
_entity_poly.pdbx_seq_one_letter_code
_entity_poly.pdbx_strand_id
1 'polypeptide(L)' 'MWHYNNERTHQGKMCCGRTPMATLPDGKRVWAEKDLNQM' A
#
# COMPACT_ATOMS: atom_id res chain seq x y z
N MET A 1 2.22 0.55 16.91
CA MET A 1 2.16 0.79 15.45
C MET A 1 2.81 -0.32 14.63
N TRP A 2 3.91 -0.93 15.12
CA TRP A 2 4.61 -2.04 14.43
C TRP A 2 3.68 -3.19 14.01
N HIS A 3 2.94 -3.78 14.97
CA HIS A 3 2.01 -4.88 14.71
C HIS A 3 0.96 -4.52 13.63
N TYR A 4 0.42 -3.30 13.66
CA TYR A 4 -0.56 -2.86 12.66
C TYR A 4 0.03 -2.80 11.25
N ASN A 5 1.27 -2.31 11.12
CA ASN A 5 1.92 -2.10 9.83
C ASN A 5 2.52 -3.39 9.24
N ASN A 6 2.95 -4.32 10.10
CA ASN A 6 3.74 -5.48 9.69
C ASN A 6 3.05 -6.83 9.90
N GLU A 7 2.05 -6.93 10.78
CA GLU A 7 1.44 -8.22 11.14
C GLU A 7 -0.06 -8.25 10.82
N ARG A 8 -0.74 -7.11 10.94
CA ARG A 8 -2.14 -7.01 10.57
C ARG A 8 -2.31 -7.02 9.06
N THR A 9 -2.88 -8.09 8.55
CA THR A 9 -3.32 -8.17 7.15
C THR A 9 -4.61 -7.37 6.98
N HIS A 10 -4.65 -6.43 6.04
CA HIS A 10 -5.92 -5.77 5.71
C HIS A 10 -6.79 -6.74 4.91
N GLN A 11 -7.93 -7.13 5.48
CA GLN A 11 -8.93 -7.97 4.83
C GLN A 11 -9.71 -7.13 3.80
N GLY A 12 -9.13 -6.98 2.61
CA GLY A 12 -9.76 -6.39 1.45
C GLY A 12 -9.33 -7.15 0.20
N LYS A 13 -10.23 -7.33 -0.77
CA LYS A 13 -9.98 -8.12 -1.99
C LYS A 13 -8.71 -7.69 -2.74
N MET A 14 -8.31 -6.42 -2.64
CA MET A 14 -7.10 -5.87 -3.29
C MET A 14 -5.81 -6.14 -2.52
N CYS A 15 -5.87 -6.32 -1.20
CA CYS A 15 -4.67 -6.52 -0.39
C CYS A 15 -4.23 -7.98 -0.37
N CYS A 16 -5.10 -8.94 -0.74
CA CYS A 16 -4.77 -10.37 -0.83
C CYS A 16 -4.11 -10.94 0.44
N GLY A 17 -4.50 -10.44 1.62
CA GLY A 17 -3.89 -10.83 2.89
C GLY A 17 -2.50 -10.22 3.15
N ARG A 18 -2.06 -9.24 2.36
CA ARG A 18 -0.81 -8.50 2.61
C ARG A 18 -0.99 -7.45 3.70
N THR A 19 0.12 -7.15 4.37
CA THR A 19 0.19 -6.13 5.43
C THR A 19 0.37 -4.74 4.82
N PRO A 20 0.07 -3.65 5.54
CA PRO A 20 0.26 -2.28 5.05
C PRO A 20 1.64 -2.04 4.43
N MET A 21 2.70 -2.49 5.12
CA MET A 21 4.08 -2.32 4.65
C MET A 21 4.35 -3.07 3.35
N ALA A 22 3.77 -4.27 3.18
CA ALA A 22 3.91 -5.04 1.94
C ALA A 22 3.19 -4.37 0.75
N THR A 23 2.11 -3.60 0.99
CA THR A 23 1.38 -2.87 -0.06
C THR A 23 1.87 -1.44 -0.29
N LEU A 24 2.72 -0.91 0.60
CA LEU A 24 3.17 0.47 0.54
C LEU A 24 3.90 0.83 -0.77
N PRO A 25 4.79 -0.02 -1.34
CA PRO A 25 5.43 0.27 -2.62
C PRO A 25 4.42 0.38 -3.78
N ASP A 26 3.40 -0.47 -3.82
CA ASP A 26 2.34 -0.42 -4.84
C ASP A 26 1.58 0.91 -4.76
N GLY A 27 1.23 1.33 -3.54
CA GLY A 27 0.56 2.62 -3.30
C GLY A 27 1.39 3.82 -3.75
N LYS A 28 2.72 3.79 -3.53
CA LYS A 28 3.64 4.83 -4.01
C LYS A 28 3.68 4.89 -5.54
N ARG A 29 3.70 3.73 -6.20
CA ARG A 29 3.69 3.63 -7.66
C ARG A 29 2.40 4.24 -8.25
N VAL A 30 1.25 3.88 -7.69
CA VAL A 30 -0.05 4.42 -8.12
C VAL A 30 -0.16 5.93 -7.85
N TRP A 31 0.41 6.42 -6.75
CA TRP A 31 0.47 7.85 -6.48
C TRP A 31 1.31 8.59 -7.52
N ALA A 32 2.50 8.07 -7.84
CA ALA A 32 3.39 8.67 -8.84
C ALA A 32 2.78 8.67 -10.25
N GLU A 33 2.08 7.59 -10.64
CA GLU A 33 1.35 7.52 -11.92
C GLU A 33 0.23 8.56 -12.03
N LYS A 34 -0.31 9.02 -10.89
CA LYS A 34 -1.38 10.02 -10.81
C LYS A 34 -0.86 11.43 -10.53
N ASP A 35 0.45 11.60 -10.38
CA ASP A 35 1.04 12.90 -10.17
C ASP A 35 1.02 13.69 -11.49
N LEU A 36 -0.08 14.44 -11.69
CA LEU A 36 -0.33 15.27 -12.88
C LEU A 36 0.69 16.42 -13.02
N ASN A 37 1.52 16.62 -12.01
CA ASN A 37 2.57 17.64 -11.97
C ASN A 37 3.92 17.14 -12.53
N GLN A 38 3.96 15.92 -13.09
CA GLN A 38 5.13 15.35 -13.79
C GLN A 38 5.35 15.93 -15.22
N MET A 39 4.88 17.15 -15.51
CA MET A 39 5.17 17.89 -16.75
C MET A 39 5.96 19.16 -16.49
#